data_AF-A0A0K9XXJ9-F1
#
_entry.id   AF-A0A0K9XXJ9-F1
#
_cell.length_a   1.000
_cell.length_b   1.000
_cell.length_c   1.000
_cell.angle_alpha   90.00
_cell.angle_beta   90.00
_cell.angle_gamma   90.00
#
_symmetry.space_group_name_H-M   'P 1'
#
loop_
_entity.id
_entity.type
_entity.pdbx_description
1 polymer ?
#
loop_
_entity_poly.entity_id
_entity_poly.type
_entity_poly.pdbx_seq_one_letter_code
_entity_poly.pdbx_strand_id
1 'polypeptide(L)'
;MSKKTNKFSASDFGTEREVSEKPVFYFGSQNYKWMLIGLACIVVGFLLMMGPDANTVDGKFDPNSWNDDIFSIRRIRIAPLLIVIGFLIEVYAILKRK
;
A
#
# COMPACT_ATOMS: atom_id res chain seq x y z
N MET A 1 43.79 -51.94 -25.71
CA MET A 1 42.33 -51.82 -25.91
C MET A 1 41.75 -50.98 -24.78
N SER A 2 41.30 -49.76 -25.05
CA SER A 2 40.72 -48.86 -24.04
C SER A 2 39.22 -49.16 -23.90
N LYS A 3 38.77 -49.58 -22.71
CA LYS A 3 37.35 -49.85 -22.43
C LYS A 3 36.59 -48.53 -22.34
N LYS A 4 35.66 -48.29 -23.28
CA LYS A 4 34.66 -47.22 -23.17
C LYS A 4 33.71 -47.54 -22.01
N THR A 5 33.72 -46.72 -20.97
CA THR A 5 32.69 -46.74 -19.94
C THR A 5 31.46 -46.03 -20.46
N ASN A 6 30.32 -46.72 -20.55
CA ASN A 6 29.04 -46.11 -20.90
C ASN A 6 28.64 -45.16 -19.79
N LYS A 7 28.43 -43.89 -20.15
CA LYS A 7 28.12 -42.79 -19.23
C LYS A 7 26.65 -42.90 -18.85
N PHE A 8 26.37 -43.62 -17.77
CA PHE A 8 25.04 -43.73 -17.18
C PHE A 8 24.75 -42.42 -16.43
N SER A 9 23.85 -41.58 -16.94
CA SER A 9 23.44 -40.34 -16.27
C SER A 9 22.09 -40.54 -15.61
N ALA A 10 21.95 -40.11 -14.35
CA ALA A 10 20.68 -40.16 -13.63
C ALA A 10 19.58 -39.30 -14.29
N SER A 11 19.97 -38.35 -15.15
CA SER A 11 19.05 -37.54 -15.97
C SER A 11 18.32 -38.32 -17.07
N ASP A 12 18.83 -39.51 -17.44
CA ASP A 12 18.22 -40.32 -18.51
C ASP A 12 17.04 -41.17 -17.99
N PHE A 13 16.88 -41.27 -16.67
CA PHE A 13 15.87 -42.09 -16.01
C PHE A 13 15.01 -41.26 -15.05
N GLY A 14 13.94 -40.69 -15.59
CA GLY A 14 12.93 -39.98 -14.83
C GLY A 14 12.24 -38.92 -15.69
N THR A 15 10.93 -38.76 -15.55
CA THR A 15 10.24 -37.61 -16.14
C THR A 15 10.60 -36.37 -15.33
N GLU A 16 11.30 -35.42 -15.94
CA GLU A 16 11.45 -34.07 -15.38
C GLU A 16 10.05 -33.48 -15.19
N ARG A 17 9.60 -33.45 -13.95
CA ARG A 17 8.39 -32.71 -13.59
C ARG A 17 8.84 -31.28 -13.40
N GLU A 18 8.54 -30.42 -14.37
CA GLU A 18 8.53 -28.99 -14.10
C GLU A 18 7.55 -28.76 -12.95
N VAL A 19 8.09 -28.48 -11.77
CA VAL A 19 7.30 -27.95 -10.66
C VAL A 19 6.92 -26.54 -11.11
N SER A 20 5.73 -26.41 -11.72
CA SER A 20 5.15 -25.09 -11.92
C SER A 20 4.91 -24.53 -10.52
N GLU A 21 5.85 -23.73 -10.01
CA GLU A 21 5.54 -22.80 -8.94
C GLU A 21 4.51 -21.83 -9.52
N LYS A 22 3.24 -22.19 -9.38
CA LYS A 22 2.17 -21.22 -9.59
C LYS A 22 2.39 -20.19 -8.50
N PRO A 23 2.73 -18.93 -8.82
CA PRO A 23 2.84 -17.91 -7.80
C PRO A 23 1.49 -17.90 -7.09
N VAL A 24 1.48 -18.27 -5.82
CA VAL A 24 0.26 -18.27 -5.01
C VAL A 24 -0.06 -16.81 -4.78
N PHE A 25 -0.83 -16.24 -5.70
CA PHE A 25 -1.14 -14.83 -5.70
C PHE A 25 -2.05 -14.57 -4.50
N TYR A 26 -1.49 -13.97 -3.46
CA TYR A 26 -2.14 -13.87 -2.15
C TYR A 26 -3.39 -12.96 -2.17
N PHE A 27 -3.46 -12.03 -3.13
CA PHE A 27 -4.52 -11.04 -3.26
C PHE A 27 -5.25 -11.17 -4.60
N GLY A 28 -6.56 -11.32 -4.59
CA GLY A 28 -7.34 -11.29 -5.83
C GLY A 28 -7.32 -9.91 -6.51
N SER A 29 -7.62 -9.83 -7.81
CA SER A 29 -7.69 -8.56 -8.55
C SER A 29 -8.64 -7.53 -7.94
N GLN A 30 -9.67 -7.99 -7.24
CA GLN A 30 -10.61 -7.13 -6.53
C GLN A 30 -9.98 -6.49 -5.29
N ASN A 31 -9.07 -7.17 -4.60
CA ASN A 31 -8.38 -6.64 -3.41
C ASN A 31 -7.55 -5.41 -3.78
N TYR A 32 -6.80 -5.48 -4.89
CA TYR A 32 -6.04 -4.34 -5.39
C TYR A 32 -6.91 -3.12 -5.70
N LYS A 33 -8.15 -3.31 -6.18
CA LYS A 33 -9.10 -2.21 -6.37
C LYS A 33 -9.48 -1.58 -5.03
N TRP A 34 -9.76 -2.39 -4.00
CA TRP A 34 -10.06 -1.90 -2.66
C TRP A 34 -8.86 -1.18 -2.02
N MET A 35 -7.64 -1.70 -2.21
CA MET A 35 -6.41 -1.03 -1.76
C MET A 35 -6.25 0.34 -2.43
N LEU A 36 -6.42 0.44 -3.75
CA LEU A 36 -6.35 1.74 -4.43
C LEU A 36 -7.37 2.75 -3.90
N ILE A 37 -8.58 2.29 -3.54
CA ILE A 37 -9.61 3.15 -2.93
C ILE A 37 -9.18 3.58 -1.52
N GLY A 38 -8.66 2.66 -0.69
CA GLY A 38 -8.15 2.96 0.65
C GLY A 38 -7.02 3.99 0.61
N LEU A 39 -6.03 3.75 -0.25
CA LEU A 39 -4.92 4.67 -0.50
C LEU A 39 -5.41 6.04 -0.96
N ALA A 40 -6.38 6.11 -1.88
CA ALA A 40 -6.95 7.37 -2.32
C ALA A 40 -7.61 8.14 -1.16
N CYS A 41 -8.36 7.46 -0.28
CA CYS A 41 -8.93 8.08 0.91
C CYS A 41 -7.86 8.64 1.86
N ILE A 42 -6.77 7.90 2.08
CA ILE A 42 -5.65 8.35 2.92
C ILE A 42 -5.00 9.60 2.33
N VAL A 43 -4.69 9.58 1.02
CA VAL A 43 -4.08 10.71 0.32
C VAL A 43 -5.00 11.94 0.38
N VAL A 44 -6.29 11.79 0.08
CA VAL A 44 -7.26 12.89 0.18
C VAL A 44 -7.37 13.40 1.61
N GLY A 45 -7.33 12.52 2.61
CA GLY A 45 -7.30 12.89 4.02
C GLY A 45 -6.12 13.78 4.36
N PHE A 46 -4.90 13.40 3.97
CA PHE A 46 -3.72 14.25 4.17
C PHE A 46 -3.77 15.57 3.40
N LEU A 47 -4.29 15.56 2.16
CA LEU A 47 -4.49 16.79 1.39
C LEU A 47 -5.47 17.74 2.09
N LEU A 48 -6.53 17.23 2.71
CA LEU A 48 -7.47 18.05 3.48
C LEU A 48 -6.87 18.62 4.77
N MET A 49 -5.78 18.06 5.30
CA MET A 49 -5.05 18.60 6.46
C MET A 49 -4.13 19.76 6.10
N MET A 50 -3.80 19.93 4.81
CA MET A 50 -2.98 21.03 4.34
C MET A 50 -3.62 22.38 4.69
N GLY A 51 -2.77 23.33 5.05
CA GLY A 51 -3.18 24.66 5.45
C GLY A 51 -2.07 25.38 6.22
N PRO A 52 -2.25 26.68 6.51
CA PRO A 52 -1.30 27.45 7.29
C PRO A 52 -1.12 26.87 8.71
N ASP A 53 0.07 27.11 9.25
CA ASP A 53 0.39 26.83 10.65
C ASP A 53 -0.13 27.93 11.59
N ALA A 54 0.16 27.79 12.87
CA ALA A 54 -0.33 28.69 13.92
C ALA A 54 0.22 30.13 13.83
N ASN A 55 1.32 30.36 13.10
CA ASN A 55 2.03 31.65 13.06
C ASN A 55 2.10 32.23 11.64
N THR A 56 1.36 31.64 10.69
CA THR A 56 1.29 32.10 9.31
C THR A 56 -0.06 32.76 9.08
N VAL A 57 -0.10 34.09 9.03
CA VAL A 57 -1.30 34.89 8.75
C VAL A 57 -1.17 35.46 7.33
N ASP A 58 -2.22 35.33 6.53
CA ASP A 58 -2.24 35.79 5.13
C ASP A 58 -1.05 35.28 4.27
N GLY A 59 -0.55 34.08 4.57
CA GLY A 59 0.58 33.45 3.87
C GLY A 59 1.95 34.00 4.26
N LYS A 60 2.04 34.86 5.27
CA LYS A 60 3.29 35.38 5.83
C LYS A 60 3.50 34.87 7.24
N PHE A 61 4.71 34.40 7.52
CA PHE A 61 5.11 33.96 8.85
C PHE A 61 5.42 35.15 9.77
N ASP A 62 4.80 35.19 10.95
CA ASP A 62 5.08 36.11 12.04
C ASP A 62 4.98 35.39 13.40
N PRO A 63 6.11 35.22 14.14
CA PRO A 63 6.15 34.52 15.43
C PRO A 63 5.23 35.08 16.53
N ASN A 64 4.86 36.37 16.43
CA ASN A 64 4.01 37.02 17.44
C ASN A 64 2.53 37.02 17.04
N SER A 65 2.20 36.43 15.89
CA SER A 65 0.85 36.31 15.37
C SER A 65 0.27 34.92 15.63
N TRP A 66 -1.06 34.84 15.74
CA TRP A 66 -1.80 33.59 15.90
C TRP A 66 -2.84 33.43 14.79
N ASN A 67 -2.86 32.26 14.13
CA ASN A 67 -3.84 31.91 13.11
C ASN A 67 -4.82 30.82 13.60
N ASP A 68 -6.09 31.18 13.74
CA ASP A 68 -7.18 30.28 14.17
C ASP A 68 -7.58 29.22 13.12
N ASP A 69 -7.17 29.36 11.86
CA ASP A 69 -7.45 28.38 10.79
C ASP A 69 -6.81 27.01 11.07
N ILE A 70 -5.86 26.95 12.01
CA ILE A 70 -5.35 25.68 12.56
C ILE A 70 -6.45 24.82 13.19
N PHE A 71 -7.50 25.45 13.74
CA PHE A 71 -8.64 24.79 14.36
C PHE A 71 -9.81 24.50 13.41
N SER A 72 -9.59 24.61 12.10
CA SER A 72 -10.61 24.27 11.11
C SER A 72 -11.19 22.87 11.34
N ILE A 73 -12.51 22.78 11.44
CA ILE A 73 -13.26 21.52 11.61
C ILE A 73 -12.86 20.50 10.54
N ARG A 74 -12.58 20.98 9.31
CA ARG A 74 -12.12 20.15 8.20
C ARG A 74 -10.81 19.44 8.53
N ARG A 75 -9.81 20.17 9.03
CA ARG A 75 -8.44 19.67 9.28
C ARG A 75 -8.36 18.81 10.55
N ILE A 76 -9.14 19.16 11.58
CA ILE A 76 -9.08 18.47 12.88
C ILE A 76 -10.00 17.26 12.97
N ARG A 77 -11.18 17.31 12.34
CA ARG A 77 -12.18 16.24 12.48
C ARG A 77 -12.36 15.45 11.20
N ILE A 78 -12.68 16.12 10.09
CA ILE A 78 -13.05 15.44 8.84
C ILE A 78 -11.84 14.72 8.23
N ALA A 79 -10.70 15.41 8.15
CA ALA A 79 -9.51 14.88 7.50
C ALA A 79 -8.91 13.66 8.25
N PRO A 80 -8.70 13.68 9.58
CA PRO A 80 -8.21 12.52 10.31
C PRO A 80 -9.19 11.34 10.27
N LEU A 81 -10.50 11.62 10.33
CA LEU A 81 -11.53 10.60 10.20
C LEU A 81 -11.48 9.92 8.83
N LEU A 82 -11.26 10.67 7.75
CA LEU A 82 -11.10 10.12 6.41
C LEU A 82 -9.86 9.22 6.29
N ILE A 83 -8.75 9.61 6.92
CA ILE A 83 -7.52 8.80 6.99
C ILE A 83 -7.80 7.47 7.72
N VAL A 84 -8.49 7.52 8.86
CA VAL A 84 -8.87 6.32 9.62
C VAL A 84 -9.75 5.39 8.79
N ILE A 85 -10.74 5.94 8.08
CA ILE A 85 -11.57 5.16 7.14
C ILE A 85 -10.71 4.53 6.05
N GLY A 86 -9.76 5.27 5.48
CA GLY A 86 -8.82 4.75 4.49
C GLY A 86 -8.03 3.55 5.01
N PHE A 87 -7.49 3.62 6.24
CA PHE A 87 -6.81 2.48 6.87
C PHE A 87 -7.75 1.29 7.14
N LEU A 88 -9.00 1.54 7.54
CA LEU A 88 -9.99 0.47 7.69
C LEU A 88 -10.28 -0.24 6.36
N ILE A 89 -10.34 0.52 5.26
CA ILE A 89 -10.50 -0.03 3.91
C ILE A 89 -9.28 -0.88 3.53
N GLU A 90 -8.06 -0.43 3.82
CA GLU A 90 -6.83 -1.20 3.57
C GLU A 90 -6.82 -2.51 4.35
N VAL A 91 -7.13 -2.46 5.65
CA VAL A 91 -7.26 -3.65 6.49
C VAL A 91 -8.29 -4.62 5.89
N TYR A 92 -9.46 -4.12 5.50
CA TYR A 92 -10.47 -4.92 4.83
C TYR A 92 -9.94 -5.51 3.50
N ALA A 93 -9.28 -4.71 2.67
CA ALA A 93 -8.77 -5.12 1.36
C ALA A 93 -7.72 -6.23 1.47
N ILE A 94 -6.86 -6.16 2.47
CA ILE A 94 -5.81 -7.16 2.75
C ILE A 94 -6.42 -8.43 3.34
N LEU A 95 -7.33 -8.30 4.31
CA LEU A 95 -7.94 -9.46 4.99
C LEU A 95 -9.00 -10.16 4.15
N LYS A 96 -9.57 -9.48 3.14
CA LYS A 96 -10.58 -10.04 2.25
C LYS A 96 -9.99 -11.19 1.44
N ARG A 97 -10.12 -12.40 1.95
CA ARG A 97 -9.75 -13.58 1.19
C ARG A 97 -10.85 -13.88 0.17
N LYS A 98 -10.48 -13.92 -1.11
CA LYS A 98 -11.24 -14.62 -2.15
C LYS A 98 -10.74 -16.03 -2.27
#